data_AF-A0A7D9D3Q8-F1
#
_entry.id   AF-A0A7D9D3Q8-F1
#
_cell.length_a   1.000
_cell.length_b   1.000
_cell.length_c   1.000
_cell.angle_alpha   90.00
_cell.angle_beta   90.00
_cell.angle_gamma   90.00
#
_symmetry.space_group_name_H-M   'P 1'
#
loop_
_entity.id
_entity.type
_entity.pdbx_description
1 polymer ?
#
loop_
_entity_poly.entity_id
_entity_poly.type
_entity_poly.pdbx_seq_one_letter_code
_entity_poly.pdbx_strand_id
1 'polypeptide(L)'
;MELPKKSLSRTVTEFAVIVLSVLVALGFESWREDVEEHALELEYLERLKSEFHVDAARIATAIKASPIQQSHIDAALTVLTAGGSSTKHDLLSVFMASRSVWSRQIGATFRELLGTGQLRLVHNTDLRDRLVGFYSWIGVAIVSAPGLKDRLPYRNIVRGEIAPDLQEFMRACGGEQARTLALPDLNMVTACNYVASEDEVASTLARIRSNPEALPALRRWAAAFSALGDRLGEVQRRVIEMELLIAEELALN
;
A
#
# COMPACT_ATOMS: atom_id res chain seq x y z
N MET A 1 -43.11 -27.51 68.47
CA MET A 1 -42.19 -26.68 67.66
C MET A 1 -42.68 -26.78 66.22
N GLU A 2 -43.71 -26.00 65.88
CA GLU A 2 -44.34 -26.04 64.57
C GLU A 2 -43.53 -25.16 63.62
N LEU A 3 -42.90 -25.78 62.62
CA LEU A 3 -42.29 -25.06 61.51
C LEU A 3 -43.43 -24.43 60.69
N PRO A 4 -43.45 -23.10 60.51
CA PRO A 4 -44.49 -22.46 59.71
C PRO A 4 -44.37 -22.94 58.26
N LYS A 5 -45.43 -23.56 57.73
CA LYS A 5 -45.56 -23.86 56.30
C LYS A 5 -45.65 -22.52 55.55
N LYS A 6 -44.50 -21.94 55.19
CA LYS A 6 -44.45 -20.94 54.11
C LYS A 6 -45.12 -21.57 52.90
N SER A 7 -46.20 -20.96 52.39
CA SER A 7 -46.94 -21.53 51.27
C SER A 7 -46.02 -21.63 50.06
N LEU A 8 -45.99 -22.81 49.42
CA LEU A 8 -45.13 -23.11 48.27
C LEU A 8 -45.24 -22.03 47.17
N SER A 9 -46.44 -21.48 46.97
CA SER A 9 -46.73 -20.37 46.07
C SER A 9 -45.86 -19.13 46.34
N ARG A 10 -45.67 -18.76 47.61
CA ARG A 10 -44.87 -17.58 47.96
C ARG A 10 -43.40 -17.77 47.64
N THR A 11 -42.85 -18.96 47.93
CA THR A 11 -41.45 -19.27 47.61
C THR A 11 -41.21 -19.34 46.10
N VAL A 12 -42.17 -19.86 45.32
CA VAL A 12 -42.09 -19.85 43.84
C VAL A 12 -42.11 -18.43 43.29
N THR A 13 -42.98 -17.55 43.81
CA THR A 13 -42.99 -16.14 43.40
C THR A 13 -41.71 -15.41 43.79
N GLU A 14 -41.21 -15.60 45.01
CA GLU A 14 -39.92 -15.03 45.46
C GLU A 14 -38.77 -15.48 44.55
N PHE A 15 -38.71 -16.76 44.19
CA PHE A 15 -37.69 -17.29 43.26
C PHE A 15 -37.85 -16.73 41.83
N ALA A 16 -39.07 -16.69 41.30
CA ALA A 16 -39.34 -16.17 39.96
C ALA A 16 -38.94 -14.69 39.83
N VAL A 17 -39.19 -13.88 40.87
CA VAL A 17 -38.77 -12.47 40.90
C VAL A 17 -37.25 -12.33 40.86
N ILE A 18 -36.51 -13.16 41.60
CA ILE A 18 -35.04 -13.16 41.58
C ILE A 18 -34.52 -13.55 40.18
N VAL A 19 -35.07 -14.61 39.58
CA VAL A 19 -34.65 -15.05 38.24
C VAL A 19 -34.95 -13.97 37.21
N LEU A 20 -36.14 -13.36 37.23
CA LEU A 20 -36.51 -12.29 36.29
C LEU A 20 -35.61 -11.07 36.45
N SER A 21 -35.25 -10.69 37.67
CA SER A 21 -34.36 -9.54 37.88
C SER A 21 -32.93 -9.80 37.38
N VAL A 22 -32.41 -11.03 37.52
CA VAL A 22 -31.13 -11.42 36.90
C VAL A 22 -31.23 -11.44 35.38
N LEU A 23 -32.30 -11.99 34.80
CA LEU A 23 -32.49 -12.01 33.35
C LEU A 23 -32.60 -10.61 32.75
N VAL A 24 -33.30 -9.69 33.41
CA VAL A 24 -33.38 -8.29 32.98
C VAL A 24 -32.00 -7.61 33.05
N ALA A 25 -31.24 -7.85 34.12
CA ALA A 25 -29.88 -7.29 34.23
C ALA A 25 -28.95 -7.81 33.12
N LEU A 26 -28.96 -9.13 32.85
CA LEU A 26 -28.18 -9.72 31.76
C LEU A 26 -28.63 -9.24 30.38
N GLY A 27 -29.94 -9.09 30.18
CA GLY A 27 -30.49 -8.57 28.92
C GLY A 27 -30.09 -7.12 28.67
N PHE A 28 -30.08 -6.27 29.71
CA PHE A 28 -29.63 -4.89 29.60
C PHE A 28 -28.12 -4.81 29.29
N GLU A 29 -27.30 -5.64 29.94
CA GLU A 29 -25.87 -5.67 29.67
C GLU A 29 -25.57 -6.13 28.24
N SER A 30 -26.21 -7.20 27.78
CA SER A 30 -26.08 -7.67 26.40
C SER A 30 -26.48 -6.60 25.39
N TRP A 31 -27.57 -5.87 25.63
CA TRP A 31 -27.99 -4.79 24.75
C TRP A 31 -26.97 -3.63 24.72
N ARG A 32 -26.42 -3.26 25.87
CA ARG A 32 -25.38 -2.23 25.97
C ARG A 32 -24.12 -2.65 25.21
N GLU A 33 -23.69 -3.89 25.38
CA GLU A 33 -22.56 -4.48 24.66
C GLU A 33 -22.80 -4.46 23.14
N ASP A 34 -23.98 -4.84 22.66
CA ASP A 34 -24.33 -4.82 21.23
C ASP A 34 -24.24 -3.40 20.64
N VAL A 35 -24.74 -2.39 21.38
CA VAL A 35 -24.66 -0.98 20.96
C VAL A 35 -23.20 -0.50 20.89
N GLU A 36 -22.37 -0.89 21.87
CA GLU A 36 -20.95 -0.53 21.90
C GLU A 36 -20.16 -1.25 20.78
N GLU A 37 -20.40 -2.54 20.55
CA GLU A 37 -19.77 -3.29 19.46
C GLU A 37 -20.16 -2.73 18.09
N HIS A 38 -21.43 -2.35 17.90
CA HIS A 38 -21.89 -1.74 16.64
C HIS A 38 -21.27 -0.37 16.39
N ALA A 39 -21.16 0.48 17.42
CA ALA A 39 -20.48 1.77 17.29
C ALA A 39 -19.00 1.60 16.90
N LEU A 40 -18.31 0.61 17.48
CA LEU A 40 -16.93 0.28 17.12
C LEU A 40 -16.80 -0.30 15.71
N GLU A 41 -17.76 -1.12 15.26
CA GLU A 41 -17.82 -1.60 13.89
C GLU A 41 -17.86 -0.44 12.90
N LEU A 42 -18.78 0.52 13.10
CA LEU A 42 -18.92 1.68 12.23
C LEU A 42 -17.63 2.51 12.17
N GLU A 43 -16.97 2.74 13.31
CA GLU A 43 -15.67 3.43 13.34
C GLU A 43 -14.62 2.70 12.49
N TYR A 44 -14.55 1.37 12.60
CA TYR A 44 -13.62 0.57 11.81
C TYR A 44 -13.96 0.59 10.31
N LEU A 45 -15.24 0.51 9.94
CA LEU A 45 -15.69 0.59 8.55
C LEU A 45 -15.36 1.97 7.94
N GLU A 46 -15.57 3.06 8.66
CA GLU A 46 -15.19 4.41 8.21
C GLU A 46 -13.68 4.53 7.98
N ARG A 47 -12.88 4.02 8.92
CA ARG A 47 -11.42 3.98 8.80
C ARG A 47 -10.97 3.15 7.61
N LEU A 48 -11.55 1.96 7.41
CA LEU A 48 -11.25 1.12 6.25
C LEU A 48 -11.61 1.83 4.94
N LYS A 49 -12.80 2.42 4.83
CA LYS A 49 -13.21 3.20 3.66
C LYS A 49 -12.22 4.32 3.36
N SER A 50 -11.83 5.09 4.38
CA SER A 50 -10.83 6.16 4.24
C SER A 50 -9.48 5.62 3.75
N GLU A 51 -9.02 4.49 4.28
CA GLU A 51 -7.80 3.82 3.81
C GLU A 51 -7.91 3.41 2.34
N PHE A 52 -8.99 2.74 1.93
CA PHE A 52 -9.21 2.35 0.53
C PHE A 52 -9.27 3.55 -0.40
N HIS A 53 -9.91 4.65 0.00
CA HIS A 53 -9.96 5.89 -0.77
C HIS A 53 -8.56 6.48 -1.01
N VAL A 54 -7.76 6.59 0.06
CA VAL A 54 -6.38 7.09 -0.02
C VAL A 54 -5.52 6.17 -0.88
N ASP A 55 -5.69 4.86 -0.73
CA ASP A 55 -4.96 3.89 -1.52
C ASP A 55 -5.36 3.97 -3.00
N ALA A 56 -6.65 4.08 -3.35
CA ALA A 56 -7.10 4.26 -4.73
C ALA A 56 -6.41 5.47 -5.40
N ALA A 57 -6.34 6.59 -4.69
CA ALA A 57 -5.66 7.80 -5.17
C ALA A 57 -4.16 7.59 -5.38
N ARG A 58 -3.47 6.94 -4.42
CA ARG A 58 -2.03 6.62 -4.54
C ARG A 58 -1.75 5.72 -5.73
N ILE A 59 -2.60 4.71 -5.95
CA ILE A 59 -2.47 3.77 -7.07
C ILE A 59 -2.68 4.49 -8.39
N ALA A 60 -3.70 5.35 -8.48
CA ALA A 60 -3.95 6.16 -9.66
C ALA A 60 -2.73 7.05 -10.00
N THR A 61 -2.10 7.66 -9.00
CA THR A 61 -0.86 8.43 -9.20
C THR A 61 0.28 7.54 -9.70
N ALA A 62 0.46 6.35 -9.13
CA ALA A 62 1.49 5.41 -9.57
C ALA A 62 1.29 4.96 -11.02
N ILE A 63 0.05 4.66 -11.42
CA ILE A 63 -0.31 4.32 -12.81
C ILE A 63 0.03 5.48 -13.75
N LYS A 64 -0.37 6.72 -13.39
CA LYS A 64 -0.05 7.92 -14.18
C LYS A 64 1.45 8.17 -14.33
N ALA A 65 2.25 7.86 -13.30
CA ALA A 65 3.70 8.00 -13.33
C ALA A 65 4.43 6.85 -14.05
N SER A 66 3.75 5.73 -14.31
CA SER A 66 4.35 4.52 -14.87
C SER A 66 5.03 4.74 -16.23
N PRO A 67 4.45 5.47 -17.21
CA PRO A 67 5.09 5.72 -18.49
C PRO A 67 6.41 6.50 -18.39
N ILE A 68 6.49 7.46 -17.47
CA ILE A 68 7.71 8.24 -17.20
C ILE A 68 8.80 7.33 -16.63
N GLN A 69 8.43 6.42 -15.72
CA GLN A 69 9.39 5.46 -15.19
C GLN A 69 9.86 4.46 -16.27
N GLN A 70 8.96 4.03 -17.16
CA GLN A 70 9.29 3.16 -18.28
C GLN A 70 10.29 3.83 -19.24
N SER A 71 10.08 5.10 -19.60
CA SER A 71 11.00 5.80 -20.51
C SER A 71 12.42 5.91 -19.95
N HIS A 72 12.57 6.11 -18.63
CA HIS A 72 13.88 6.06 -17.97
C HIS A 72 14.51 4.67 -17.98
N ILE A 73 13.71 3.60 -17.84
CA ILE A 73 14.19 2.21 -17.94
C ILE A 73 14.71 1.95 -19.37
N ASP A 74 13.97 2.35 -20.40
CA ASP A 74 14.34 2.17 -21.81
C ASP A 74 15.59 2.98 -22.18
N ALA A 75 15.68 4.22 -21.68
CA ALA A 75 16.88 5.04 -21.84
C ALA A 75 18.09 4.41 -21.13
N ALA A 76 17.93 3.94 -19.89
CA ALA A 76 19.01 3.26 -19.16
C ALA A 76 19.47 1.98 -19.87
N LEU A 77 18.55 1.21 -20.46
CA LEU A 77 18.89 0.03 -21.27
C LEU A 77 19.79 0.43 -22.44
N THR A 78 19.41 1.48 -23.18
CA THR A 78 20.20 2.02 -24.30
C THR A 78 21.60 2.45 -23.84
N VAL A 79 21.70 3.16 -22.72
CA VAL A 79 22.96 3.65 -22.13
C VAL A 79 23.90 2.49 -21.75
N LEU A 80 23.35 1.38 -21.23
CA LEU A 80 24.12 0.22 -20.79
C LEU A 80 24.41 -0.79 -21.92
N THR A 81 23.62 -0.84 -23.00
CA THR A 81 23.86 -1.78 -24.11
C THR A 81 24.72 -1.21 -25.23
N ALA A 82 24.47 0.03 -25.64
CA ALA A 82 25.07 0.59 -26.86
C ALA A 82 26.40 1.32 -26.59
N GLY A 83 26.86 1.35 -25.33
CA GLY A 83 27.97 2.23 -24.95
C GLY A 83 27.66 3.68 -25.28
N GLY A 84 26.41 4.10 -25.01
CA GLY A 84 25.89 5.41 -25.41
C GLY A 84 26.74 6.57 -24.91
N SER A 85 26.36 7.79 -25.29
CA SER A 85 26.97 9.01 -24.78
C SER A 85 27.06 8.98 -23.23
N SER A 86 27.99 9.73 -22.67
CA SER A 86 28.14 9.83 -21.21
C SER A 86 27.68 11.20 -20.73
N THR A 87 26.47 11.57 -21.12
CA THR A 87 25.90 12.87 -20.72
C THR A 87 25.25 12.81 -19.35
N LYS A 88 25.03 14.00 -18.77
CA LYS A 88 24.22 14.19 -17.57
C LYS A 88 22.83 13.57 -17.68
N HIS A 89 22.23 13.62 -18.87
CA HIS A 89 20.94 13.00 -19.16
C HIS A 89 20.99 11.48 -19.02
N ASP A 90 22.03 10.84 -19.55
CA ASP A 90 22.21 9.39 -19.52
C ASP A 90 22.35 8.90 -18.07
N LEU A 91 23.15 9.59 -17.26
CA LEU A 91 23.32 9.25 -15.85
C LEU A 91 22.04 9.48 -15.04
N LEU A 92 21.31 10.56 -15.31
CA LEU A 92 20.01 10.79 -14.68
C LEU A 92 19.00 9.70 -15.05
N SER A 93 18.92 9.28 -16.31
CA SER A 93 18.03 8.19 -16.73
C SER A 93 18.40 6.86 -16.06
N VAL A 94 19.69 6.52 -15.96
CA VAL A 94 20.18 5.36 -15.22
C VAL A 94 19.77 5.42 -13.74
N PHE A 95 19.91 6.59 -13.10
CA PHE A 95 19.48 6.79 -11.72
C PHE A 95 17.95 6.70 -11.57
N MET A 96 17.19 7.34 -12.44
CA MET A 96 15.72 7.38 -12.39
C MET A 96 15.12 5.98 -12.65
N ALA A 97 15.74 5.17 -13.52
CA ALA A 97 15.39 3.77 -13.70
C ALA A 97 15.47 2.96 -12.39
N SER A 98 16.30 3.38 -11.41
CA SER A 98 16.45 2.70 -10.11
C SER A 98 15.37 3.05 -9.07
N ARG A 99 14.48 4.01 -9.38
CA ARG A 99 13.47 4.49 -8.44
C ARG A 99 12.39 3.46 -8.18
N SER A 100 11.70 3.63 -7.04
CA SER A 100 10.48 2.91 -6.75
C SER A 100 9.34 3.90 -6.80
N VAL A 101 8.26 3.53 -7.47
CA VAL A 101 7.03 4.32 -7.53
C VAL A 101 6.01 3.82 -6.50
N TRP A 102 6.30 2.71 -5.79
CA TRP A 102 5.36 2.07 -4.89
C TRP A 102 5.84 2.06 -3.44
N SER A 103 5.12 2.79 -2.60
CA SER A 103 5.32 2.84 -1.15
C SER A 103 4.27 1.97 -0.45
N ARG A 104 4.75 1.11 0.44
CA ARG A 104 4.00 0.04 1.09
C ARG A 104 3.36 0.54 2.37
N GLN A 105 2.04 0.81 2.35
CA GLN A 105 1.20 0.84 3.55
C GLN A 105 -0.28 0.75 3.14
N ILE A 106 -0.73 -0.47 2.86
CA ILE A 106 -2.16 -0.80 2.68
C ILE A 106 -2.60 -1.57 3.93
N GLY A 107 -3.78 -1.26 4.48
CA GLY A 107 -4.45 -2.06 5.51
C GLY A 107 -3.86 -1.98 6.91
N ALA A 108 -3.63 -0.77 7.42
CA ALA A 108 -3.25 -0.62 8.82
C ALA A 108 -4.42 -1.03 9.72
N THR A 109 -5.62 -0.52 9.41
CA THR A 109 -6.85 -0.85 10.13
C THR A 109 -7.20 -2.33 10.01
N PHE A 110 -7.03 -2.95 8.84
CA PHE A 110 -7.25 -4.41 8.71
C PHE A 110 -6.27 -5.25 9.54
N ARG A 111 -5.00 -4.84 9.61
CA ARG A 111 -4.02 -5.53 10.47
C ARG A 111 -4.32 -5.35 11.95
N GLU A 112 -4.84 -4.20 12.35
CA GLU A 112 -5.31 -3.96 13.71
C GLU A 112 -6.46 -4.91 14.02
N LEU A 113 -7.53 -4.92 13.21
CA LEU A 113 -8.67 -5.84 13.36
C LEU A 113 -8.24 -7.31 13.44
N LEU A 114 -7.27 -7.72 12.61
CA LEU A 114 -6.74 -9.07 12.63
C LEU A 114 -5.89 -9.35 13.88
N GLY A 115 -5.04 -8.41 14.28
CA GLY A 115 -4.11 -8.55 15.39
C GLY A 115 -4.77 -8.49 16.78
N THR A 116 -5.88 -7.75 16.91
CA THR A 116 -6.68 -7.66 18.13
C THR A 116 -7.79 -8.71 18.19
N GLY A 117 -7.98 -9.51 17.13
CA GLY A 117 -9.09 -10.46 17.02
C GLY A 117 -10.46 -9.80 16.84
N GLN A 118 -10.49 -8.50 16.55
CA GLN A 118 -11.70 -7.71 16.38
C GLN A 118 -12.32 -7.82 14.99
N LEU A 119 -11.75 -8.61 14.08
CA LEU A 119 -12.38 -8.87 12.77
C LEU A 119 -13.81 -9.44 12.92
N ARG A 120 -14.14 -10.07 14.06
CA ARG A 120 -15.51 -10.52 14.38
C ARG A 120 -16.53 -9.38 14.50
N LEU A 121 -16.09 -8.15 14.79
CA LEU A 121 -16.94 -6.96 14.90
C LEU A 121 -17.58 -6.58 13.57
N VAL A 122 -16.98 -6.99 12.44
CA VAL A 122 -17.64 -6.87 11.14
C VAL A 122 -18.75 -7.93 11.08
N HIS A 123 -19.98 -7.49 11.35
CA HIS A 123 -21.16 -8.33 11.47
C HIS A 123 -21.58 -8.90 10.11
N ASN A 124 -21.48 -8.09 9.05
CA ASN A 124 -21.72 -8.58 7.71
C ASN A 124 -20.62 -9.58 7.31
N THR A 125 -20.99 -10.86 7.31
CA THR A 125 -20.05 -11.96 7.03
C THR A 125 -19.53 -11.95 5.61
N ASP A 126 -20.33 -11.52 4.63
CA ASP A 126 -19.90 -11.40 3.23
C ASP A 126 -18.84 -10.30 3.09
N LEU A 127 -19.06 -9.13 3.70
CA LEU A 127 -18.07 -8.06 3.72
C LEU A 127 -16.77 -8.49 4.40
N ARG A 128 -16.89 -9.17 5.54
CA ARG A 128 -15.75 -9.70 6.29
C ARG A 128 -14.93 -10.68 5.45
N ASP A 129 -15.57 -11.61 4.77
CA ASP A 129 -14.91 -12.60 3.91
C ASP A 129 -14.23 -11.92 2.70
N ARG A 130 -14.87 -10.90 2.11
CA ARG A 130 -14.29 -10.08 1.04
C ARG A 130 -13.06 -9.30 1.50
N LEU A 131 -13.07 -8.73 2.71
CA LEU A 131 -11.91 -8.06 3.29
C LEU A 131 -10.74 -9.05 3.42
N VAL A 132 -10.97 -10.23 4.00
CA VAL A 132 -9.93 -11.27 4.14
C VAL A 132 -9.41 -11.70 2.77
N GLY A 133 -10.31 -11.93 1.82
CA GLY A 133 -9.96 -12.29 0.44
C GLY A 133 -9.11 -11.23 -0.25
N PHE A 134 -9.51 -9.95 -0.14
CA PHE A 134 -8.77 -8.82 -0.69
C PHE A 134 -7.36 -8.74 -0.11
N TYR A 135 -7.21 -8.78 1.21
CA TYR A 135 -5.92 -8.63 1.87
C TYR A 135 -4.98 -9.83 1.65
N SER A 136 -5.54 -11.03 1.51
CA SER A 136 -4.80 -12.23 1.11
C SER A 136 -4.31 -12.10 -0.34
N TRP A 137 -5.19 -11.68 -1.25
CA TRP A 137 -4.86 -11.50 -2.65
C TRP A 137 -3.82 -10.40 -2.86
N ILE A 138 -3.98 -9.21 -2.26
CA ILE A 138 -3.08 -8.08 -2.49
C ILE A 138 -1.67 -8.36 -1.97
N GLY A 139 -1.56 -9.13 -0.87
CA GLY A 139 -0.29 -9.66 -0.39
C GLY A 139 0.43 -10.45 -1.48
N VAL A 140 -0.27 -11.38 -2.15
CA VAL A 140 0.29 -12.17 -3.24
C VAL A 140 0.53 -11.32 -4.49
N ALA A 141 -0.43 -10.49 -4.91
CA ALA A 141 -0.38 -9.71 -6.14
C ALA A 141 0.80 -8.74 -6.17
N ILE A 142 1.11 -8.10 -5.03
CA ILE A 142 2.17 -7.11 -4.89
C ILE A 142 3.51 -7.75 -4.45
N VAL A 143 3.52 -8.65 -3.47
CA VAL A 143 4.78 -9.27 -2.98
C VAL A 143 5.33 -10.30 -3.96
N SER A 144 4.44 -10.99 -4.68
CA SER A 144 4.81 -11.92 -5.75
C SER A 144 4.84 -11.24 -7.12
N ALA A 145 4.68 -9.91 -7.20
CA ALA A 145 5.14 -9.18 -8.37
C ALA A 145 6.68 -9.24 -8.34
N PRO A 146 7.32 -9.87 -9.35
CA PRO A 146 8.78 -10.02 -9.39
C PRO A 146 9.55 -8.70 -9.18
N GLY A 147 8.89 -7.56 -9.44
CA GLY A 147 9.50 -6.23 -9.46
C GLY A 147 10.09 -5.72 -8.15
N LEU A 148 9.56 -6.08 -6.98
CA LEU A 148 10.10 -5.50 -5.74
C LEU A 148 11.46 -6.08 -5.36
N LYS A 149 11.66 -7.39 -5.54
CA LYS A 149 12.93 -8.08 -5.26
C LYS A 149 13.93 -7.88 -6.40
N ASP A 150 13.48 -7.95 -7.65
CA ASP A 150 14.35 -7.87 -8.82
C ASP A 150 14.93 -6.47 -9.06
N ARG A 151 14.30 -5.42 -8.52
CA ARG A 151 14.82 -4.06 -8.57
C ARG A 151 16.01 -3.83 -7.64
N LEU A 152 16.04 -4.48 -6.47
CA LEU A 152 17.03 -4.20 -5.43
C LEU A 152 18.48 -4.36 -5.93
N PRO A 153 18.82 -5.42 -6.69
CA PRO A 153 20.15 -5.54 -7.30
C PRO A 153 20.51 -4.34 -8.18
N TYR A 154 19.66 -3.97 -9.14
CA TYR A 154 19.94 -2.84 -10.05
C TYR A 154 20.10 -1.54 -9.29
N ARG A 155 19.18 -1.28 -8.34
CA ARG A 155 19.25 -0.09 -7.49
C ARG A 155 20.54 -0.02 -6.69
N ASN A 156 20.94 -1.12 -6.06
CA ASN A 156 22.13 -1.14 -5.21
C ASN A 156 23.41 -0.94 -6.03
N ILE A 157 23.48 -1.52 -7.23
CA ILE A 157 24.59 -1.32 -8.16
C ILE A 157 24.67 0.16 -8.56
N VAL A 158 23.60 0.70 -9.15
CA VAL A 158 23.60 2.08 -9.66
C VAL A 158 23.84 3.10 -8.55
N ARG A 159 23.13 2.96 -7.42
CA ARG A 159 23.26 3.89 -6.30
C ARG A 159 24.51 3.65 -5.46
N GLY A 160 25.22 2.54 -5.65
CA GLY A 160 26.54 2.33 -5.05
C GLY A 160 27.61 3.14 -5.77
N GLU A 161 27.46 3.36 -7.07
CA GLU A 161 28.45 4.05 -7.91
C GLU A 161 28.30 5.57 -7.97
N ILE A 162 27.12 6.08 -7.62
CA ILE A 162 26.79 7.52 -7.66
C ILE A 162 27.05 8.14 -6.30
N ALA A 163 27.80 9.24 -6.26
CA ALA A 163 28.13 9.95 -5.03
C ALA A 163 26.88 10.39 -4.24
N PRO A 164 26.90 10.40 -2.88
CA PRO A 164 25.70 10.66 -2.08
C PRO A 164 25.02 12.02 -2.33
N ASP A 165 25.81 13.07 -2.46
CA ASP A 165 25.40 14.43 -2.83
C ASP A 165 24.72 14.47 -4.20
N LEU A 166 25.27 13.74 -5.16
CA LEU A 166 24.73 13.61 -6.50
C LEU A 166 23.39 12.86 -6.50
N GLN A 167 23.26 11.83 -5.68
CA GLN A 167 21.99 11.14 -5.50
C GLN A 167 20.94 12.03 -4.84
N GLU A 168 21.33 12.85 -3.86
CA GLU A 168 20.42 13.80 -3.20
C GLU A 168 19.87 14.80 -4.21
N PHE A 169 20.75 15.38 -5.03
CA PHE A 169 20.37 16.27 -6.12
C PHE A 169 19.40 15.59 -7.10
N MET A 170 19.73 14.40 -7.60
CA MET A 170 18.87 13.64 -8.52
C MET A 170 17.52 13.23 -7.89
N ARG A 171 17.45 13.03 -6.56
CA ARG A 171 16.17 12.78 -5.86
C ARG A 171 15.29 14.02 -5.91
N ALA A 172 15.86 15.19 -5.62
CA ALA A 172 15.16 16.47 -5.67
C ALA A 172 14.60 16.75 -7.08
N CYS A 173 15.40 16.46 -8.12
CA CYS A 173 14.97 16.55 -9.53
C CYS A 173 13.68 15.80 -9.83
N GLY A 174 13.53 14.59 -9.28
CA GLY A 174 12.34 13.77 -9.49
C GLY A 174 11.33 13.80 -8.34
N GLY A 175 11.43 14.74 -7.39
CA GLY A 175 10.63 14.76 -6.16
C GLY A 175 9.84 16.05 -5.94
N GLU A 176 10.44 17.20 -6.21
CA GLU A 176 9.85 18.50 -5.89
C GLU A 176 9.39 19.25 -7.14
N GLN A 177 10.13 19.13 -8.25
CA GLN A 177 9.71 19.67 -9.55
C GLN A 177 8.56 18.85 -10.17
N ALA A 178 8.51 17.54 -9.97
CA ALA A 178 7.47 16.65 -10.50
C ALA A 178 6.08 16.79 -9.81
N ARG A 179 6.00 17.42 -8.63
CA ARG A 179 4.74 17.67 -7.92
C ARG A 179 4.09 19.00 -8.32
N THR A 180 4.90 20.02 -8.58
CA THR A 180 4.42 21.37 -8.93
C THR A 180 4.09 21.51 -10.41
N LEU A 181 4.73 20.68 -11.25
CA LEU A 181 4.59 20.73 -12.69
C LEU A 181 3.97 19.41 -13.14
N ALA A 182 2.69 19.43 -13.52
CA ALA A 182 2.02 18.35 -14.23
C ALA A 182 2.63 18.16 -15.63
N LEU A 183 3.93 17.85 -15.70
CA LEU A 183 4.70 17.80 -16.93
C LEU A 183 4.79 16.36 -17.43
N PRO A 184 4.28 16.06 -18.63
CA PRO A 184 4.33 14.74 -19.22
C PRO A 184 5.68 14.38 -19.86
N ASP A 185 6.66 15.29 -19.91
CA ASP A 185 7.75 15.17 -20.89
C ASP A 185 9.15 14.98 -20.31
N LEU A 186 9.96 14.26 -21.11
CA LEU A 186 11.40 13.99 -21.01
C LEU A 186 12.32 15.23 -20.75
N ASN A 187 11.76 16.44 -20.64
CA ASN A 187 12.48 17.69 -20.36
C ASN A 187 12.82 17.90 -18.86
N MET A 188 12.63 16.88 -18.02
CA MET A 188 13.02 16.93 -16.60
C MET A 188 14.53 17.19 -16.39
N VAL A 189 15.34 16.91 -17.41
CA VAL A 189 16.80 17.01 -17.33
C VAL A 189 17.29 18.45 -17.51
N THR A 190 16.61 19.27 -18.31
CA THR A 190 16.98 20.69 -18.51
C THR A 190 16.56 21.57 -17.33
N ALA A 191 15.53 21.18 -16.57
CA ALA A 191 15.13 21.88 -15.35
C ALA A 191 16.02 21.57 -14.13
N CYS A 192 16.81 20.49 -14.20
CA CYS A 192 17.76 20.13 -13.17
C CYS A 192 19.17 20.58 -13.52
N ASN A 193 19.58 21.72 -12.94
CA ASN A 193 20.93 22.26 -13.04
C ASN A 193 21.93 21.36 -12.31
N TYR A 194 22.29 20.29 -12.96
CA TYR A 194 23.17 19.24 -12.45
C TYR A 194 24.62 19.73 -12.35
N VAL A 195 25.13 19.79 -11.12
CA VAL A 195 26.41 20.46 -10.78
C VAL A 195 27.64 19.59 -11.07
N ALA A 196 27.49 18.29 -11.30
CA ALA A 196 28.64 17.42 -11.60
C ALA A 196 29.31 17.79 -12.93
N SER A 197 30.62 17.58 -12.98
CA SER A 197 31.43 17.76 -14.18
C SER A 197 31.16 16.64 -15.20
N GLU A 198 31.42 16.90 -16.50
CA GLU A 198 31.28 15.87 -17.53
C GLU A 198 32.21 14.66 -17.27
N ASP A 199 33.40 14.88 -16.71
CA ASP A 199 34.34 13.81 -16.34
C ASP A 199 33.81 12.92 -15.20
N GLU A 200 33.17 13.54 -14.20
CA GLU A 200 32.53 12.82 -13.10
C GLU A 200 31.37 11.94 -13.61
N VAL A 201 30.57 12.48 -14.54
CA VAL A 201 29.49 11.74 -15.19
C VAL A 201 30.04 10.56 -16.00
N ALA A 202 31.04 10.81 -16.85
CA ALA A 202 31.64 9.79 -17.69
C ALA A 202 32.29 8.67 -16.88
N SER A 203 33.05 9.01 -15.84
CA SER A 203 33.67 8.03 -14.95
C SER A 203 32.63 7.19 -14.20
N THR A 204 31.54 7.80 -13.74
CA THR A 204 30.46 7.10 -13.04
C THR A 204 29.71 6.14 -13.95
N LEU A 205 29.36 6.57 -15.16
CA LEU A 205 28.74 5.69 -16.16
C LEU A 205 29.68 4.55 -16.58
N ALA A 206 30.98 4.79 -16.68
CA ALA A 206 31.97 3.75 -16.97
C ALA A 206 32.03 2.68 -15.86
N ARG A 207 31.98 3.09 -14.58
CA ARG A 207 31.91 2.14 -13.45
C ARG A 207 30.62 1.32 -13.48
N ILE A 208 29.48 1.94 -13.74
CA ILE A 208 28.20 1.22 -13.86
C ILE A 208 28.22 0.23 -15.04
N ARG A 209 28.74 0.63 -16.21
CA ARG A 209 28.84 -0.24 -17.39
C ARG A 209 29.81 -1.41 -17.22
N SER A 210 30.91 -1.18 -16.50
CA SER A 210 31.92 -2.22 -16.23
C SER A 210 31.46 -3.23 -15.18
N ASN A 211 30.40 -2.93 -14.42
CA ASN A 211 29.80 -3.88 -13.50
C ASN A 211 29.02 -4.96 -14.29
N PRO A 212 29.44 -6.24 -14.25
CA PRO A 212 28.83 -7.31 -15.05
C PRO A 212 27.37 -7.60 -14.68
N GLU A 213 26.93 -7.20 -13.47
CA GLU A 213 25.57 -7.40 -12.99
C GLU A 213 24.61 -6.25 -13.35
N ALA A 214 25.11 -5.09 -13.77
CA ALA A 214 24.27 -3.90 -13.99
C ALA A 214 23.21 -4.13 -15.08
N LEU A 215 23.63 -4.58 -16.27
CA LEU A 215 22.74 -4.82 -17.40
C LEU A 215 21.80 -6.01 -17.18
N PRO A 216 22.25 -7.18 -16.68
CA PRO A 216 21.34 -8.28 -16.31
C PRO A 216 20.30 -7.86 -15.26
N ALA A 217 20.70 -7.09 -14.24
CA ALA A 217 19.77 -6.61 -13.21
C ALA A 217 18.75 -5.62 -13.80
N LEU A 218 19.17 -4.71 -14.68
CA LEU A 218 18.26 -3.78 -15.34
C LEU A 218 17.23 -4.52 -16.22
N ARG A 219 17.66 -5.55 -16.96
CA ARG A 219 16.75 -6.37 -17.79
C ARG A 219 15.69 -7.09 -16.96
N ARG A 220 16.09 -7.68 -15.82
CA ARG A 220 15.14 -8.30 -14.88
C ARG A 220 14.16 -7.27 -14.34
N TRP A 221 14.66 -6.10 -13.95
CA TRP A 221 13.82 -5.00 -13.48
C TRP A 221 12.84 -4.51 -14.55
N ALA A 222 13.29 -4.30 -15.79
CA ALA A 222 12.44 -3.85 -16.89
C ALA A 222 11.28 -4.82 -17.17
N ALA A 223 11.57 -6.12 -17.24
CA ALA A 223 10.54 -7.15 -17.42
C ALA A 223 9.53 -7.13 -16.26
N ALA A 224 10.03 -6.99 -15.03
CA ALA A 224 9.18 -7.00 -13.85
C ALA A 224 8.34 -5.72 -13.68
N PHE A 225 8.86 -4.57 -14.10
CA PHE A 225 8.14 -3.29 -14.10
C PHE A 225 7.00 -3.28 -15.12
N SER A 226 7.23 -3.81 -16.32
CA SER A 226 6.17 -3.98 -17.33
C SER A 226 5.02 -4.84 -16.77
N ALA A 227 5.32 -5.97 -16.15
CA ALA A 227 4.30 -6.82 -15.51
C ALA A 227 3.61 -6.15 -14.31
N LEU A 228 4.27 -5.22 -13.62
CA LEU A 228 3.67 -4.44 -12.54
C LEU A 228 2.60 -3.49 -13.07
N GLY A 229 2.86 -2.82 -14.20
CA GLY A 229 1.90 -1.90 -14.83
C GLY A 229 0.54 -2.55 -15.06
N ASP A 230 0.52 -3.75 -15.64
CA ASP A 230 -0.70 -4.51 -15.89
C ASP A 230 -1.45 -4.85 -14.59
N ARG A 231 -0.71 -5.22 -13.54
CA ARG A 231 -1.29 -5.58 -12.24
C ARG A 231 -1.85 -4.37 -11.49
N LEU A 232 -1.24 -3.20 -11.62
CA LEU A 232 -1.69 -2.00 -10.91
C LEU A 232 -3.13 -1.61 -11.28
N GLY A 233 -3.54 -1.83 -12.54
CA GLY A 233 -4.92 -1.60 -12.97
C GLY A 233 -5.92 -2.55 -12.29
N GLU A 234 -5.56 -3.83 -12.10
CA GLU A 234 -6.40 -4.76 -11.34
C GLU A 234 -6.48 -4.39 -9.86
N VAL A 235 -5.33 -4.02 -9.25
CA VAL A 235 -5.30 -3.57 -7.84
C VAL A 235 -6.17 -2.35 -7.66
N GLN A 236 -6.08 -1.36 -8.55
CA GLN A 236 -6.89 -0.14 -8.48
C GLN A 236 -8.38 -0.48 -8.50
N ARG A 237 -8.81 -1.36 -9.42
CA ARG A 237 -10.21 -1.75 -9.56
C ARG A 237 -10.73 -2.40 -8.27
N ARG A 238 -10.00 -3.37 -7.73
CA ARG A 238 -10.39 -4.08 -6.50
C ARG A 238 -10.41 -3.17 -5.27
N VAL A 239 -9.49 -2.20 -5.18
CA VAL A 239 -9.49 -1.20 -4.10
C VAL A 239 -10.75 -0.34 -4.17
N ILE A 240 -11.13 0.12 -5.36
CA ILE A 240 -12.37 0.90 -5.57
C ILE A 240 -13.61 0.05 -5.27
N GLU A 241 -13.64 -1.22 -5.69
CA GLU A 241 -14.73 -2.14 -5.38
C GLU A 241 -14.91 -2.31 -3.86
N MET A 242 -13.82 -2.47 -3.10
CA MET A 242 -13.89 -2.56 -1.64
C MET A 242 -14.35 -1.25 -0.98
N GLU A 243 -13.89 -0.09 -1.48
CA GLU A 243 -14.36 1.23 -1.00
C GLU A 243 -15.88 1.36 -1.15
N LEU A 244 -16.42 0.96 -2.31
CA LEU A 244 -17.85 1.02 -2.60
C LEU A 244 -18.65 0.06 -1.71
N LEU A 245 -18.19 -1.19 -1.55
CA LEU A 245 -18.85 -2.18 -0.69
C LEU A 245 -18.94 -1.70 0.76
N ILE A 246 -17.87 -1.08 1.28
CA ILE A 246 -17.89 -0.53 2.65
C ILE A 246 -18.80 0.70 2.73
N ALA A 247 -18.82 1.54 1.69
CA ALA A 247 -19.72 2.69 1.64
C ALA A 247 -21.20 2.29 1.59
N GLU A 248 -21.53 1.20 0.90
CA GLU A 248 -22.88 0.61 0.89
C GLU A 248 -23.24 0.07 2.28
N GLU A 249 -22.34 -0.67 2.93
CA GLU A 249 -22.57 -1.18 4.30
C GLU A 249 -22.82 -0.03 5.29
N LEU A 250 -22.01 1.02 5.24
CA LEU A 250 -22.17 2.22 6.07
C LEU A 250 -23.49 2.97 5.80
N ALA A 251 -24.08 2.83 4.61
CA ALA A 251 -25.34 3.49 4.27
C ALA A 251 -26.57 2.68 4.70
N LEU A 252 -26.40 1.39 5.01
CA LEU A 252 -27.46 0.49 5.46
C LEU A 252 -27.63 0.48 6.99
N ASN A 253 -26.65 1.01 7.72
CA ASN A 253 -26.63 1.14 9.18
C ASN A 253 -26.92 2.58 9.60
#